data_AF-A0A357F0I4-F1
#
_entry.id   AF-A0A357F0I4-F1
#
_cell.length_a   1.000
_cell.length_b   1.000
_cell.length_c   1.000
_cell.angle_alpha   90.00
_cell.angle_beta   90.00
_cell.angle_gamma   90.00
#
_symmetry.space_group_name_H-M   'P 1'
#
loop_
_entity.id
_entity.type
_entity.pdbx_description
1 polymer ?
#
loop_
_entity_poly.entity_id
_entity_poly.type
_entity_poly.pdbx_seq_one_letter_code
_entity_poly.pdbx_strand_id
1 'polypeptide(L)' 'RAVWTHTVGLGFRIRTPVGGELGVDYGYLLNPPKFLIPQPNGQNAFQRLHQGQIQIRFSQSF' A
#
# COMPACT_ATOMS: atom_id res chain seq x y z
N ARG A 1 7.07 -19.13 -2.54
CA ARG A 1 5.87 -18.50 -1.92
C ARG A 1 6.35 -17.69 -0.73
N ALA A 2 6.04 -16.40 -0.65
CA ALA A 2 6.27 -15.64 0.59
C ALA A 2 5.11 -15.96 1.54
N VAL A 3 5.42 -16.44 2.75
CA VAL A 3 4.39 -16.74 3.78
C VAL A 3 3.98 -15.47 4.53
N TRP A 4 4.88 -14.49 4.59
CA TRP A 4 4.70 -13.20 5.27
C TRP A 4 5.10 -12.06 4.34
N THR A 5 4.37 -10.94 4.42
CA THR A 5 4.65 -9.71 3.68
C THR A 5 5.04 -8.61 4.67
N HIS A 6 6.15 -7.93 4.41
CA HIS A 6 6.71 -6.85 5.19
C HIS A 6 6.65 -5.56 4.36
N THR A 7 6.20 -4.50 5.01
CA THR A 7 6.06 -3.17 4.42
C THR A 7 6.77 -2.18 5.34
N VAL A 8 7.57 -1.29 4.76
CA VAL A 8 8.15 -0.14 5.46
C VAL A 8 7.50 1.12 4.93
N GLY A 9 7.31 2.13 5.77
CA GLY A 9 6.65 3.35 5.34
C GLY A 9 7.05 4.56 6.15
N LEU A 10 6.80 5.73 5.58
CA LEU A 10 7.00 7.04 6.17
C LEU A 10 5.69 7.81 6.11
N GLY A 11 5.33 8.47 7.21
CA GLY A 11 4.10 9.24 7.33
C GLY A 11 4.38 10.66 7.82
N PHE A 12 3.74 11.63 7.18
CA PHE A 12 3.72 13.02 7.60
C PHE A 12 2.31 13.39 8.03
N ARG A 13 2.18 14.04 9.19
CA ARG A 13 0.90 14.51 9.71
C ARG A 13 0.99 15.97 10.09
N ILE A 14 0.03 16.76 9.63
CA ILE A 14 -0.03 18.19 9.86
C ILE A 14 -1.41 18.51 10.44
N ARG A 15 -1.43 19.16 11.60
CA ARG A 15 -2.65 19.72 12.18
C ARG A 15 -2.94 21.06 11.52
N THR A 16 -4.13 21.21 10.96
CA THR A 16 -4.55 22.45 10.32
C THR A 16 -5.24 23.36 11.36
N PRO A 17 -5.06 24.70 11.27
CA PRO A 17 -5.66 25.64 12.22
C PRO A 17 -7.21 25.63 12.26
N VAL A 18 -7.85 25.03 11.26
CA VAL A 18 -9.32 24.90 11.12
C VAL A 18 -9.88 23.66 11.84
N GLY A 19 -9.17 23.12 12.82
CA GLY A 19 -9.61 21.95 13.61
C GLY A 19 -9.53 20.61 12.85
N GLY A 20 -8.70 20.54 11.81
CA GLY A 20 -8.51 19.34 11.01
C GLY A 20 -7.10 18.75 11.12
N GLU A 21 -6.95 17.53 10.61
CA GLU A 21 -5.65 16.87 10.43
C GLU A 21 -5.53 16.37 8.98
N LEU A 22 -4.37 16.64 8.38
CA LEU A 22 -3.94 16.08 7.11
C LEU A 22 -2.81 15.09 7.36
N GLY A 23 -3.03 13.84 7.01
CA GLY A 23 -2.03 12.78 7.01
C GLY A 23 -1.69 12.32 5.60
N VAL A 24 -0.41 12.19 5.30
CA VAL A 24 0.10 11.58 4.07
C VAL A 24 1.09 10.49 4.45
N ASP A 25 0.74 9.24 4.13
CA ASP A 25 1.55 8.06 4.41
C ASP A 25 2.02 7.43 3.09
N TYR A 26 3.30 7.09 3.01
CA TYR A 26 3.89 6.33 1.91
C TYR A 26 4.39 4.99 2.43
N GLY A 27 3.92 3.89 1.84
CA GLY A 27 4.35 2.53 2.16
C GLY A 27 5.02 1.85 0.96
N TYR A 28 6.09 1.11 1.23
CA TYR A 28 6.82 0.29 0.27
C TYR A 28 6.89 -1.17 0.74
N LEU A 29 6.37 -2.08 -0.06
CA LEU A 29 6.39 -3.53 0.15
C LEU A 29 7.78 -4.09 -0.18
N LEU A 30 8.46 -4.64 0.83
CA LEU A 30 9.80 -5.20 0.69
C LEU A 30 9.79 -6.56 -0.03
N ASN A 31 8.72 -7.33 0.15
CA ASN A 31 8.59 -8.67 -0.41
C ASN A 31 7.19 -8.89 -1.01
N PRO A 32 6.92 -8.32 -2.21
CA PRO A 32 5.61 -8.42 -2.84
C PRO A 32 5.22 -9.88 -3.11
N PRO A 33 4.01 -10.30 -2.68
CA PRO A 33 3.51 -11.62 -3.02
C PRO A 33 3.34 -11.75 -4.53
N LYS A 34 3.62 -12.95 -5.04
CA LYS A 34 3.39 -13.34 -6.42
C LYS A 34 2.25 -14.33 -6.44
N PHE A 35 1.26 -14.07 -7.29
CA PHE A 35 0.12 -14.94 -7.53
C PHE A 35 0.33 -15.65 -8.86
N LEU A 36 0.21 -16.98 -8.84
CA LEU A 36 0.16 -17.77 -10.06
C LEU A 36 -1.31 -17.80 -10.50
N ILE A 37 -1.56 -17.31 -11.71
CA ILE A 37 -2.88 -17.34 -12.35
C ILE A 37 -2.82 -18.47 -13.38
N PRO A 38 -3.48 -19.62 -13.13
CA PRO A 38 -3.52 -20.71 -14.09
C PRO A 38 -4.30 -20.25 -15.33
N GLN A 39 -3.72 -20.43 -16.51
CA GLN A 39 -4.41 -20.15 -17.77
C GLN A 39 -4.81 -21.48 -18.43
N PRO A 40 -6.10 -21.69 -18.78
CA PRO A 40 -6.55 -22.96 -19.36
C PRO A 40 -5.88 -23.33 -20.68
N ASN A 41 -5.52 -22.33 -21.51
CA ASN A 41 -4.98 -22.52 -22.86
C ASN A 41 -3.68 -21.71 -23.10
N GLY A 42 -2.88 -21.45 -22.07
CA GLY A 42 -1.70 -20.58 -22.18
C GLY A 42 -0.64 -20.84 -21.11
N GLN A 43 0.47 -20.11 -21.18
CA GLN A 43 1.50 -20.15 -20.14
C GLN A 43 0.98 -19.54 -18.83
N ASN A 44 1.39 -20.11 -17.69
CA ASN A 44 1.02 -19.59 -16.37
C ASN A 44 1.42 -18.11 -16.25
N ALA A 45 0.45 -17.25 -15.91
CA ALA A 45 0.72 -15.85 -15.66
C ALA A 45 1.11 -15.63 -14.20
N PHE A 46 2.16 -14.84 -13.97
CA PHE A 46 2.58 -14.44 -12.64
C PHE A 46 2.23 -12.98 -12.41
N GLN A 47 1.24 -12.72 -11.55
CA GLN A 47 0.88 -11.37 -11.13
C GLN A 47 1.62 -11.02 -9.84
N ARG A 48 2.23 -9.83 -9.80
CA ARG A 48 2.92 -9.30 -8.61
C ARG A 48 2.19 -8.07 -8.11
N LEU A 49 2.02 -7.97 -6.79
CA LEU A 49 1.41 -6.78 -6.19
C LEU A 49 2.29 -5.54 -6.41
N HIS A 50 1.66 -4.37 -6.57
CA HIS A 50 2.37 -3.09 -6.61
C HIS A 50 3.10 -2.85 -5.30
N GLN A 51 4.36 -2.43 -5.38
CA GLN A 51 5.23 -2.30 -4.21
C GLN A 51 5.02 -0.97 -3.47
N GLY A 52 4.69 0.11 -4.16
CA GLY A 52 4.49 1.43 -3.54
C GLY A 52 3.02 1.79 -3.40
N GLN A 53 2.64 2.35 -2.25
CA GLN A 53 1.30 2.85 -2.00
C GLN A 53 1.32 4.16 -1.22
N ILE A 54 0.54 5.14 -1.69
CA ILE A 54 0.32 6.42 -1.00
C ILE A 54 -1.09 6.37 -0.37
N GLN A 55 -1.19 6.76 0.89
CA GLN A 55 -2.46 6.93 1.60
C GLN A 55 -2.57 8.36 2.06
N ILE A 56 -3.70 9.00 1.77
CA ILE A 56 -3.99 10.37 2.17
C ILE A 56 -5.21 10.32 3.08
N ARG A 57 -5.11 10.94 4.25
CA ARG A 57 -6.18 11.01 5.25
C ARG A 57 -6.48 12.47 5.57
N PHE A 58 -7.77 12.80 5.55
CA PHE A 58 -8.30 14.06 6.05
C PHE A 58 -9.26 13.74 7.19
N SER A 59 -9.09 14.38 8.33
CA SER A 59 -10.07 14.31 9.42
C SER A 59 -10.41 15.70 9.93
N GLN A 60 -11.67 15.92 10.28
CA GLN A 60 -12.16 17.13 10.91
C GLN A 60 -12.80 16.73 12.24
N SER A 61 -12.31 17.29 13.35
CA SER A 61 -12.95 17.13 14.65
C SER A 61 -13.86 18.33 14.92
N PHE A 62 -15.07 18.08 15.41
CA PHE A 62 -16.08 19.07 15.78
C PHE A 62 -16.17 19.22 17.30
#